data_AF-A0A2N7XSV2-F1
#
_entry.id   AF-A0A2N7XSV2-F1
#
_cell.length_a   1.000
_cell.length_b   1.000
_cell.length_c   1.000
_cell.angle_alpha   90.00
_cell.angle_beta   90.00
_cell.angle_gamma   90.00
#
_symmetry.space_group_name_H-M   'P 1'
#
loop_
_entity.id
_entity.type
_entity.pdbx_description
1 polymer ?
#
loop_
_entity_poly.entity_id
_entity_poly.type
_entity_poly.pdbx_seq_one_letter_code
_entity_poly.pdbx_strand_id
1 'polypeptide(L)'
;PKDARIVTSALVRIDGRDVQKVEYLADPGIEIPQAATDVHGITTEKAQAEGRPHEEVLKDTVDAIKSAWDDGLTLIVYNAAFDLT
;
A
#
# COMPACT_ATOMS: atom_id res chain seq x y z
N PRO A 1 -1.92 8.90 13.69
CA PRO A 1 -1.02 8.14 12.79
C PRO A 1 -0.07 9.03 11.97
N LYS A 2 0.56 10.06 12.56
CA LYS A 2 1.45 10.97 11.79
C LYS A 2 2.85 10.40 11.55
N ASP A 3 3.21 9.36 12.30
CA ASP A 3 4.53 8.72 12.24
C ASP A 3 4.47 7.31 11.61
N ALA A 4 3.28 6.88 11.16
CA ALA A 4 3.11 5.58 10.52
C ALA A 4 3.68 5.58 9.10
N ARG A 5 4.29 4.45 8.71
CA ARG A 5 4.80 4.21 7.35
C ARG A 5 4.04 3.05 6.72
N ILE A 6 3.85 3.12 5.40
CA ILE A 6 3.28 2.04 4.61
C ILE A 6 4.31 0.90 4.56
N VAL A 7 3.92 -0.31 4.96
CA VAL A 7 4.73 -1.53 4.82
C VAL A 7 4.25 -2.34 3.61
N THR A 8 2.95 -2.34 3.35
CA THR A 8 2.35 -2.97 2.17
C THR A 8 1.29 -2.07 1.57
N SER A 9 1.16 -2.10 0.25
CA SER A 9 0.05 -1.49 -0.47
C SER A 9 -0.50 -2.50 -1.47
N ALA A 10 -1.82 -2.64 -1.53
CA ALA A 10 -2.49 -3.53 -2.47
C ALA A 10 -3.63 -2.77 -3.15
N LEU A 11 -3.66 -2.80 -4.48
CA LEU A 11 -4.71 -2.20 -5.29
C LEU A 11 -5.27 -3.25 -6.24
N VAL A 12 -6.59 -3.24 -6.37
CA VAL A 12 -7.31 -4.05 -7.35
C VAL A 12 -8.09 -3.10 -8.25
N ARG A 13 -7.66 -3.00 -9.50
CA ARG A 13 -8.40 -2.29 -10.54
C ARG A 13 -9.41 -3.24 -11.15
N ILE A 14 -10.67 -2.83 -11.18
CA ILE A 14 -11.78 -3.58 -11.78
C ILE A 14 -12.46 -2.68 -12.80
N ASP A 15 -12.42 -3.09 -14.06
CA ASP A 15 -13.12 -2.42 -15.16
C ASP A 15 -13.92 -3.47 -15.95
N GLY A 16 -15.21 -3.57 -15.62
CA GLY A 16 -16.10 -4.60 -16.14
C GLY A 16 -15.61 -6.02 -15.80
N ARG A 17 -15.02 -6.70 -16.78
CA ARG A 17 -14.44 -8.05 -16.60
C ARG A 17 -12.91 -8.04 -16.50
N ASP A 18 -12.25 -6.92 -16.79
CA ASP A 18 -10.82 -6.79 -16.61
C ASP A 18 -10.50 -6.56 -15.13
N VAL A 19 -9.62 -7.39 -14.58
CA VAL A 19 -9.23 -7.32 -13.17
C VAL A 19 -7.70 -7.37 -13.10
N GLN A 20 -7.13 -6.28 -12.64
CA GLN A 20 -5.69 -6.15 -12.45
C GLN A 20 -5.39 -5.96 -10.97
N LYS A 21 -4.41 -6.72 -10.48
CA LYS A 21 -3.98 -6.66 -9.09
C LYS A 21 -2.53 -6.23 -9.04
N VAL A 22 -2.23 -5.32 -8.13
CA VAL A 22 -0.87 -4.95 -7.82
C VAL A 22 -0.69 -4.96 -6.31
N GLU A 23 0.41 -5.55 -5.89
CA GLU A 23 0.81 -5.64 -4.49
C GLU A 23 2.25 -5.14 -4.39
N TYR A 24 2.49 -4.32 -3.37
CA TYR A 24 3.77 -3.73 -3.06
C TYR A 24 4.18 -4.10 -1.65
N LEU A 25 5.46 -4.45 -1.49
CA LEU A 25 6.17 -4.41 -0.23
C LEU A 25 7.04 -3.16 -0.23
N ALA A 26 6.94 -2.35 0.81
CA ALA A 26 7.76 -1.17 1.01
C ALA A 26 8.80 -1.43 2.11
N ASP A 27 10.03 -0.98 1.88
CA ASP A 27 10.96 -0.73 2.97
C ASP A 27 10.55 0.59 3.64
N PRO A 28 10.01 0.56 4.89
CA PRO A 28 9.55 1.77 5.56
C PRO A 28 10.70 2.66 6.05
N GLY A 29 11.96 2.22 5.98
CA GLY A 29 13.14 2.95 6.46
C GLY A 29 13.19 3.13 7.98
N ILE A 30 12.27 2.49 8.70
CA ILE A 30 12.16 2.47 10.16
C ILE A 30 11.89 1.05 10.63
N GLU A 31 12.15 0.77 11.91
CA GLU A 31 11.82 -0.52 12.50
C GLU A 31 10.30 -0.73 12.52
N ILE A 32 9.84 -1.90 12.06
CA ILE A 32 8.44 -2.31 12.13
C ILE A 32 8.16 -2.76 13.56
N PRO A 33 7.15 -2.18 14.25
CA PRO A 33 6.80 -2.61 15.60
C PRO A 33 6.43 -4.09 15.66
N GLN A 34 6.92 -4.82 16.66
CA GLN A 34 6.66 -6.26 16.81
C GLN A 34 5.17 -6.62 16.74
N ALA A 35 4.30 -5.82 17.36
CA ALA A 35 2.85 -6.04 17.30
C ALA A 35 2.29 -6.01 15.87
N ALA A 36 2.85 -5.18 14.98
CA ALA A 36 2.46 -5.16 13.57
C ALA A 36 2.99 -6.41 12.84
N THR A 37 4.22 -6.84 13.13
CA THR A 37 4.76 -8.11 12.63
C THR A 37 3.93 -9.30 13.10
N ASP A 38 3.49 -9.35 14.34
CA ASP A 38 2.68 -10.46 14.88
C ASP A 38 1.31 -10.57 14.19
N VAL A 39 0.72 -9.43 13.81
CA VAL A 39 -0.59 -9.38 13.12
C VAL A 39 -0.46 -9.63 11.63
N HIS A 40 0.55 -9.05 10.97
CA HIS A 40 0.66 -9.02 9.50
C HIS A 40 1.75 -9.94 8.93
N GLY A 41 2.63 -10.50 9.76
CA GLY A 41 3.68 -11.45 9.37
C GLY A 41 4.87 -10.84 8.62
N ILE A 42 5.01 -9.51 8.60
CA ILE A 42 6.10 -8.82 7.89
C ILE A 42 7.12 -8.31 8.90
N THR A 43 8.35 -8.79 8.77
CA THR A 43 9.48 -8.35 9.61
C THR A 43 10.22 -7.19 8.96
N THR A 44 10.95 -6.42 9.77
CA THR A 44 11.81 -5.33 9.29
C THR A 44 12.83 -5.83 8.28
N GLU A 45 13.45 -6.98 8.55
CA GLU A 45 14.49 -7.56 7.69
C GLU A 45 13.92 -7.94 6.32
N LYS A 46 12.70 -8.51 6.28
CA LYS A 46 12.02 -8.83 5.03
C LYS A 46 11.70 -7.57 4.24
N ALA A 47 11.12 -6.56 4.90
CA ALA A 47 10.74 -5.30 4.26
C ALA A 47 11.98 -4.58 3.68
N GLN A 48 13.11 -4.60 4.37
CA GLN A 48 14.36 -4.01 3.88
C GLN A 48 15.02 -4.82 2.74
N ALA A 49 14.95 -6.15 2.80
CA ALA A 49 15.59 -7.01 1.81
C ALA A 49 14.80 -7.10 0.49
N GLU A 50 13.47 -7.11 0.57
CA GLU A 50 12.58 -7.39 -0.57
C GLU A 50 11.70 -6.20 -0.95
N GLY A 51 11.61 -5.18 -0.10
CA GLY A 51 10.77 -4.02 -0.31
C GLY A 51 11.38 -2.99 -1.25
N ARG A 52 10.49 -2.20 -1.86
CA ARG A 52 10.84 -1.02 -2.64
C ARG A 52 10.96 0.21 -1.74
N PRO A 53 11.63 1.29 -2.18
CA PRO A 53 11.68 2.54 -1.42
C PRO A 53 10.27 3.04 -1.06
N HIS A 54 10.04 3.38 0.22
CA HIS A 54 8.74 3.82 0.73
C HIS A 54 8.07 4.90 -0.13
N GLU A 55 8.82 5.94 -0.50
CA GLU A 55 8.30 7.07 -1.28
C GLU A 55 7.86 6.65 -2.69
N GLU A 56 8.50 5.66 -3.30
CA GLU A 56 8.08 5.11 -4.60
C GLU A 56 6.77 4.33 -4.46
N VAL A 57 6.64 3.48 -3.43
CA VAL A 57 5.41 2.71 -3.21
C VAL A 57 4.23 3.64 -2.93
N LEU A 58 4.43 4.67 -2.12
CA LEU A 58 3.42 5.70 -1.87
C LEU A 58 3.03 6.41 -3.16
N LYS A 59 4.01 6.88 -3.93
CA LYS A 59 3.78 7.56 -5.20
C LYS A 59 3.00 6.68 -6.19
N ASP A 60 3.46 5.45 -6.42
CA ASP A 60 2.82 4.52 -7.35
C ASP A 60 1.38 4.20 -6.94
N THR A 61 1.13 4.02 -5.63
CA THR A 61 -0.21 3.78 -5.09
C THR A 61 -1.14 4.97 -5.37
N VAL A 62 -0.69 6.19 -5.07
CA VAL A 62 -1.48 7.42 -5.27
C VAL A 62 -1.71 7.69 -6.76
N ASP A 63 -0.70 7.47 -7.60
CA ASP A 63 -0.81 7.66 -9.04
C ASP A 63 -1.77 6.65 -9.68
N ALA A 64 -1.76 5.39 -9.23
CA ALA A 64 -2.71 4.39 -9.67
C ALA A 64 -4.16 4.76 -9.31
N ILE A 65 -4.39 5.29 -8.11
CA ILE A 65 -5.70 5.79 -7.69
C ILE A 65 -6.16 6.98 -8.56
N LYS A 66 -5.27 7.95 -8.79
CA LYS A 66 -5.58 9.11 -9.64
C LYS A 66 -5.88 8.73 -11.08
N SER A 67 -5.07 7.85 -11.66
CA SER A 67 -5.31 7.32 -13.00
C SER A 67 -6.66 6.60 -13.08
N ALA A 68 -7.04 5.85 -12.05
CA ALA A 68 -8.36 5.22 -12.00
C ALA A 68 -9.50 6.24 -11.98
N TRP A 69 -9.35 7.37 -11.28
CA TRP A 69 -10.33 8.46 -11.32
C TRP A 69 -10.42 9.14 -12.68
N ASP A 70 -9.28 9.36 -13.35
CA ASP A 70 -9.24 9.93 -14.71
C ASP A 70 -9.97 9.02 -15.71
N ASP A 71 -9.92 7.70 -15.48
CA ASP A 71 -10.66 6.70 -16.26
C ASP A 71 -12.14 6.55 -15.84
N GLY A 72 -12.62 7.35 -14.88
CA GLY A 72 -14.01 7.34 -14.41
C GLY A 72 -14.35 6.22 -13.40
N LEU A 73 -13.35 5.53 -12.85
CA LEU A 73 -13.56 4.51 -11.82
C LEU A 73 -13.78 5.13 -10.43
N THR A 74 -14.39 4.36 -9.54
CA THR A 74 -14.63 4.76 -8.14
C THR A 74 -13.67 4.02 -7.21
N LEU A 75 -13.03 4.76 -6.30
CA LEU A 75 -12.18 4.17 -5.27
C LEU A 75 -13.04 3.54 -4.17
N ILE A 76 -12.82 2.25 -3.90
CA ILE A 76 -13.43 1.52 -2.79
C ILE A 76 -12.34 1.14 -1.80
N VAL A 77 -12.49 1.57 -0.54
CA VAL A 77 -11.55 1.28 0.54
C VAL A 77 -12.33 0.82 1.76
N TYR A 78 -11.97 -0.33 2.32
CA TYR A 78 -12.49 -0.77 3.61
C TYR A 78 -11.72 -0.04 4.72
N ASN A 79 -12.43 0.64 5.62
CA ASN A 79 -11.83 1.48 6.66
C ASN A 79 -11.02 2.70 6.16
N ALA A 80 -11.49 3.35 5.09
CA ALA A 80 -10.85 4.52 4.46
C ALA A 80 -10.35 5.61 5.42
N ALA A 81 -11.06 5.84 6.53
CA ALA A 81 -10.70 6.82 7.55
C ALA A 81 -9.38 6.50 8.28
N PHE A 82 -8.90 5.26 8.18
CA PHE A 82 -7.61 4.83 8.68
C PHE A 82 -6.56 4.82 7.57
N ASP A 83 -6.90 4.22 6.41
CA ASP A 83 -5.96 4.01 5.30
C ASP A 83 -5.57 5.28 4.53
N LEU A 84 -6.39 6.34 4.55
CA LEU A 84 -6.18 7.57 3.77
C LEU A 84 -5.74 8.78 4.63
N THR A 85 -4.98 8.54 5.71
CA THR A 85 -4.57 9.59 6.67
C THR A 85 -3.13 10.03 6.57
#